data_AF-N9WYQ1-F1
#
_entry.id   AF-N9WYQ1-F1
#
_cell.length_a   1.000
_cell.length_b   1.000
_cell.length_c   1.000
_cell.angle_alpha   90.00
_cell.angle_beta   90.00
_cell.angle_gamma   90.00
#
_symmetry.space_group_name_H-M   'P 1'
#
loop_
_entity.id
_entity.type
_entity.pdbx_description
1 polymer ?
#
loop_
_entity_poly.entity_id
_entity_poly.type
_entity_poly.pdbx_seq_one_letter_code
_entity_poly.pdbx_strand_id
1 'polypeptide(L)'
;MFKTIGKDLVKAFNTGVSYFLPAVVIGGVFLAFALATGEAGSDGMKITNSFMQNINTIGSAGMAMMILMLAGYIAYSLAGKPALAPGMIIGYIANNPAGDNNVSTGFLGAMIMGILVGYVCKWIKSWKVGPTIKSIMPVLIIPIISALICALAYLYILVGPLGALMKALTEMLSGMQGGQRNPAWNCNRIDDSI
;
A
#
# COMPACT_ATOMS: atom_id res chain seq x y z
N MET A 1 28.58 2.06 10.39
CA MET A 1 27.32 2.82 10.31
C MET A 1 26.38 2.26 9.22
N PHE A 2 26.79 2.23 7.95
CA PHE A 2 25.97 1.69 6.83
C PHE A 2 25.55 0.21 6.99
N LYS A 3 26.43 -0.64 7.53
CA LYS A 3 26.12 -2.06 7.77
C LYS A 3 24.99 -2.27 8.79
N THR A 4 24.74 -1.31 9.69
CA THR A 4 23.65 -1.37 10.67
C THR A 4 22.35 -0.87 10.05
N ILE A 5 22.40 0.26 9.34
CA ILE A 5 21.24 0.83 8.63
C ILE A 5 20.66 -0.14 7.59
N GLY A 6 21.52 -0.77 6.79
CA GLY A 6 21.07 -1.75 5.81
C GLY A 6 20.38 -2.96 6.44
N LYS A 7 20.89 -3.46 7.58
CA LYS A 7 20.26 -4.54 8.33
C LYS A 7 18.91 -4.13 8.90
N ASP A 8 18.81 -2.91 9.44
CA ASP A 8 17.56 -2.38 9.98
C ASP A 8 16.50 -2.21 8.88
N LEU A 9 16.89 -1.75 7.69
CA LEU A 9 15.99 -1.63 6.54
C LEU A 9 15.51 -2.99 6.03
N VAL A 10 16.42 -3.94 5.81
CA VAL A 10 16.05 -5.31 5.39
C VAL A 10 15.12 -5.94 6.42
N LYS A 11 15.42 -5.79 7.71
CA LYS A 11 14.54 -6.24 8.78
C LYS A 11 13.18 -5.56 8.71
N ALA A 12 13.13 -4.24 8.48
CA ALA A 12 11.88 -3.50 8.39
C ALA A 12 11.01 -3.95 7.23
N PHE A 13 11.62 -4.18 6.06
CA PHE A 13 10.92 -4.73 4.91
C PHE A 13 10.40 -6.14 5.16
N ASN A 14 11.24 -7.04 5.67
CA ASN A 14 10.82 -8.41 5.97
C ASN A 14 9.68 -8.41 6.99
N THR A 15 9.76 -7.57 8.02
CA THR A 15 8.68 -7.39 9.00
C THR A 15 7.40 -6.93 8.30
N GLY A 16 7.47 -5.88 7.48
CA GLY A 16 6.33 -5.35 6.73
C GLY A 16 5.64 -6.41 5.87
N VAL A 17 6.42 -7.15 5.07
CA VAL A 17 5.91 -8.18 4.17
C VAL A 17 5.29 -9.36 4.96
N SER A 18 5.90 -9.77 6.06
CA SER A 18 5.37 -10.86 6.89
C SER A 18 4.01 -10.54 7.52
N TYR A 19 3.80 -9.30 7.97
CA TYR A 19 2.51 -8.88 8.52
C TYR A 19 1.47 -8.50 7.46
N PHE A 20 1.93 -8.15 6.26
CA PHE A 20 1.08 -7.93 5.08
C PHE A 20 0.44 -9.23 4.58
N LEU A 21 1.20 -10.34 4.55
CA LEU A 21 0.78 -11.58 3.90
C LEU A 21 -0.57 -12.14 4.41
N PRO A 22 -0.83 -12.21 5.73
CA PRO A 22 -2.12 -12.69 6.23
C PRO A 22 -3.33 -11.88 5.73
N ALA A 23 -3.19 -10.56 5.60
CA ALA A 23 -4.27 -9.70 5.09
C ALA A 23 -4.58 -9.98 3.62
N VAL A 24 -3.54 -10.24 2.81
CA VAL A 24 -3.70 -10.59 1.39
C VAL A 24 -4.36 -11.95 1.23
N VAL A 25 -3.97 -12.93 2.06
CA VAL A 25 -4.57 -14.26 2.00
C VAL A 25 -6.06 -14.18 2.32
N ILE A 26 -6.45 -13.46 3.38
CA ILE A 26 -7.85 -13.24 3.73
C ILE A 26 -8.59 -12.50 2.61
N GLY A 27 -8.04 -11.37 2.14
CA GLY A 27 -8.65 -10.53 1.12
C GLY A 27 -8.84 -11.26 -0.21
N GLY A 28 -7.78 -11.90 -0.70
CA GLY A 28 -7.77 -12.60 -1.98
C GLY A 28 -8.65 -13.85 -1.98
N VAL A 29 -8.61 -14.66 -0.92
CA VAL A 29 -9.44 -15.89 -0.85
C VAL A 29 -10.92 -15.54 -0.79
N PHE A 30 -11.34 -14.63 0.10
CA PHE A 30 -12.76 -14.25 0.20
C PHE A 30 -13.24 -13.52 -1.06
N LEU A 31 -12.43 -12.64 -1.65
CA LEU A 31 -12.79 -11.97 -2.89
C LEU A 31 -12.95 -12.96 -4.05
N ALA A 32 -12.06 -13.96 -4.17
CA ALA A 32 -12.14 -15.00 -5.19
C ALA A 32 -13.41 -15.85 -5.03
N PHE A 33 -13.74 -16.28 -3.81
CA PHE A 33 -14.97 -17.05 -3.56
C PHE A 33 -16.24 -16.24 -3.86
N ALA A 34 -16.26 -14.96 -3.49
CA ALA A 34 -17.41 -14.11 -3.75
C ALA A 34 -17.63 -13.92 -5.26
N LEU A 35 -16.56 -13.66 -6.02
CA LEU A 35 -16.61 -13.46 -7.46
C LEU A 35 -16.88 -14.75 -8.24
N ALA A 36 -16.43 -15.91 -7.75
CA ALA A 36 -16.71 -17.20 -8.39
C ALA A 36 -18.21 -17.55 -8.48
N THR A 37 -19.02 -16.94 -7.61
CA THR A 37 -20.49 -17.09 -7.61
C THR A 37 -21.22 -15.90 -8.26
N GLY A 38 -20.49 -14.94 -8.81
CA GLY A 38 -21.04 -13.77 -9.47
C GLY A 38 -21.55 -14.08 -10.87
N GLU A 39 -22.60 -13.38 -11.29
CA GLU A 39 -23.09 -13.43 -12.67
C GLU A 39 -22.50 -12.26 -13.47
N ALA A 40 -22.18 -12.49 -14.75
CA ALA A 40 -21.66 -11.44 -15.61
C ALA A 40 -22.77 -10.44 -15.97
N GLY A 41 -22.67 -9.22 -15.44
CA GLY A 41 -23.55 -8.09 -15.78
C GLY A 41 -22.87 -7.11 -16.74
N SER A 42 -23.62 -6.11 -17.20
CA SER A 42 -23.17 -5.04 -18.12
C SER A 42 -22.00 -4.20 -17.60
N ASP A 43 -21.79 -4.15 -16.27
CA ASP A 43 -20.73 -3.36 -15.60
C ASP A 43 -19.70 -4.24 -14.89
N GLY A 44 -19.70 -5.56 -15.13
CA GLY A 44 -18.82 -6.54 -14.47
C GLY A 44 -19.57 -7.63 -13.71
N MET A 45 -18.85 -8.46 -12.96
CA MET A 45 -19.44 -9.54 -12.14
C MET A 45 -20.31 -8.94 -11.03
N LYS A 46 -21.63 -9.12 -11.13
CA LYS A 46 -22.60 -8.73 -10.12
C LYS A 46 -22.94 -9.95 -9.28
N ILE A 47 -22.70 -9.84 -7.98
CA ILE A 47 -23.01 -10.89 -7.02
C ILE A 47 -24.49 -10.77 -6.66
N THR A 48 -25.29 -11.74 -7.10
CA THR A 48 -26.75 -11.74 -6.94
C THR A 48 -27.19 -12.18 -5.54
N ASN A 49 -26.34 -12.90 -4.80
CA ASN A 49 -26.64 -13.40 -3.47
C ASN A 49 -26.13 -12.46 -2.35
N SER A 50 -27.02 -12.04 -1.43
CA SER A 50 -26.67 -11.14 -0.31
C SER A 50 -25.57 -11.68 0.60
N PHE A 51 -25.47 -13.00 0.80
CA PHE A 51 -24.40 -13.59 1.59
C PHE A 51 -23.04 -13.43 0.90
N MET A 52 -22.99 -13.63 -0.42
CA MET A 52 -21.76 -13.48 -1.19
C MET A 52 -21.33 -12.01 -1.33
N GLN A 53 -22.27 -11.06 -1.29
CA GLN A 53 -21.95 -9.63 -1.19
C GLN A 53 -21.25 -9.28 0.13
N ASN A 54 -21.67 -9.90 1.24
CA ASN A 54 -20.98 -9.74 2.52
C ASN A 54 -19.56 -10.30 2.45
N ILE A 55 -19.36 -11.45 1.80
CA ILE A 55 -18.02 -12.02 1.59
C ILE A 55 -17.16 -11.12 0.70
N ASN A 56 -17.72 -10.53 -0.37
CA ASN A 56 -17.01 -9.55 -1.19
C ASN A 56 -16.57 -8.33 -0.35
N THR A 57 -17.46 -7.81 0.51
CA THR A 57 -17.12 -6.70 1.41
C THR A 57 -15.95 -7.06 2.34
N ILE A 58 -15.91 -8.28 2.86
CA ILE A 58 -14.78 -8.76 3.69
C ILE A 58 -13.50 -8.86 2.86
N GLY A 59 -13.59 -9.43 1.65
CA GLY A 59 -12.46 -9.59 0.73
C GLY A 59 -11.85 -8.25 0.31
N SER A 60 -12.70 -7.32 -0.13
CA SER A 60 -12.32 -5.96 -0.53
C SER A 60 -11.71 -5.16 0.62
N ALA A 61 -12.23 -5.29 1.85
CA ALA A 61 -11.62 -4.69 3.03
C ALA A 61 -10.21 -5.24 3.30
N GLY A 62 -10.00 -6.56 3.16
CA GLY A 62 -8.67 -7.18 3.27
C GLY A 62 -7.68 -6.65 2.22
N MET A 63 -8.14 -6.54 0.97
CA MET A 63 -7.33 -5.98 -0.14
C MET A 63 -6.99 -4.49 0.09
N ALA A 64 -7.91 -3.72 0.66
CA ALA A 64 -7.68 -2.31 0.97
C ALA A 64 -6.65 -2.13 2.11
N MET A 65 -6.71 -2.96 3.16
CA MET A 65 -5.81 -2.86 4.32
C MET A 65 -4.39 -3.36 4.06
N MET A 66 -4.21 -4.15 3.00
CA MET A 66 -2.92 -4.71 2.58
C MET A 66 -1.78 -3.66 2.60
N ILE A 67 -1.96 -2.53 1.90
CA ILE A 67 -0.93 -1.49 1.77
C ILE A 67 -0.73 -0.72 3.09
N LEU A 68 -1.79 -0.54 3.87
CA LEU A 68 -1.74 0.11 5.19
C LEU A 68 -0.90 -0.71 6.15
N MET A 69 -1.11 -2.03 6.18
CA MET A 69 -0.35 -2.94 7.02
C MET A 69 1.12 -2.93 6.62
N LEU A 70 1.44 -2.99 5.33
CA LEU A 70 2.84 -2.89 4.87
C LEU A 70 3.54 -1.65 5.42
N ALA A 71 2.99 -0.45 5.18
CA ALA A 71 3.59 0.81 5.61
C ALA A 71 3.69 0.91 7.14
N GLY A 72 2.62 0.53 7.85
CA GLY A 72 2.55 0.52 9.30
C GLY A 72 3.60 -0.39 9.95
N TYR A 73 3.75 -1.61 9.44
CA TYR A 73 4.69 -2.58 10.00
C TYR A 73 6.16 -2.32 9.62
N ILE A 74 6.43 -1.70 8.47
CA ILE A 74 7.76 -1.16 8.16
C ILE A 74 8.14 -0.06 9.17
N ALA A 75 7.24 0.91 9.39
CA ALA A 75 7.47 2.00 10.34
C ALA A 75 7.62 1.48 11.79
N TYR A 76 6.80 0.50 12.16
CA TYR A 76 6.86 -0.20 13.44
C TYR A 76 8.21 -0.90 13.66
N SER A 77 8.78 -1.54 12.65
CA SER A 77 10.06 -2.23 12.80
C SER A 77 11.22 -1.26 13.12
N LEU A 78 11.13 -0.01 12.65
CA LEU A 78 12.15 1.03 12.85
C LEU A 78 11.98 1.82 14.16
N ALA A 79 10.74 2.14 14.54
CA ALA A 79 10.44 3.03 15.67
C ALA A 79 9.42 2.45 16.66
N GLY A 80 9.04 1.18 16.57
CA GLY A 80 8.15 0.49 17.50
C GLY A 80 6.70 1.01 17.48
N LYS A 81 5.96 0.72 18.55
CA LYS A 81 4.51 0.99 18.69
C LYS A 81 4.02 2.38 18.24
N PRO A 82 4.68 3.51 18.58
CA PRO A 82 4.13 4.83 18.22
C PRO A 82 4.18 5.15 16.73
N ALA A 83 4.95 4.40 15.94
CA ALA A 83 5.06 4.58 14.49
C ALA A 83 3.98 3.82 13.69
N LEU A 84 3.22 2.95 14.35
CA LEU A 84 2.25 2.07 13.70
C LEU A 84 1.07 2.86 13.10
N ALA A 85 0.42 3.70 13.91
CA ALA A 85 -0.68 4.56 13.47
C ALA A 85 -0.28 5.55 12.35
N PRO A 86 0.78 6.36 12.47
CA PRO A 86 1.17 7.28 11.40
C PRO A 86 1.58 6.54 10.12
N GLY A 87 2.21 5.36 10.24
CA GLY A 87 2.57 4.53 9.09
C GLY A 87 1.35 4.00 8.35
N MET A 88 0.31 3.54 9.06
CA MET A 88 -0.93 3.07 8.45
C MET A 88 -1.71 4.20 7.76
N ILE A 89 -1.80 5.38 8.40
CA ILE A 89 -2.49 6.55 7.81
C ILE A 89 -1.82 6.94 6.49
N ILE A 90 -0.49 6.98 6.45
CA ILE A 90 0.23 7.35 5.24
C ILE A 90 0.19 6.24 4.20
N GLY A 91 0.20 4.98 4.60
CA GLY A 91 -0.09 3.86 3.70
C GLY A 91 -1.47 3.96 3.05
N TYR A 92 -2.48 4.43 3.78
CA TYR A 92 -3.81 4.68 3.24
C TYR A 92 -3.79 5.82 2.21
N ILE A 93 -3.15 6.94 2.53
CA ILE A 93 -3.03 8.08 1.59
C ILE A 93 -2.21 7.69 0.36
N ALA A 94 -1.22 6.79 0.50
CA ALA A 94 -0.44 6.30 -0.63
C ALA A 94 -1.20 5.35 -1.56
N ASN A 95 -2.18 4.62 -1.03
CA ASN A 95 -3.04 3.71 -1.78
C ASN A 95 -4.19 4.45 -2.48
N ASN A 96 -4.74 5.48 -1.84
CA ASN A 96 -5.83 6.26 -2.42
C ASN A 96 -5.30 7.40 -3.30
N PRO A 97 -6.05 7.82 -4.33
CA PRO A 97 -5.71 9.01 -5.10
C PRO A 97 -5.63 10.22 -4.18
N ALA A 98 -4.46 10.86 -4.10
CA ALA A 98 -4.23 12.02 -3.24
C ALA A 98 -3.38 13.07 -3.95
N GLY A 99 -3.68 14.36 -3.72
CA GLY A 99 -3.04 15.50 -4.38
C GLY A 99 -3.69 15.91 -5.71
N ASP A 100 -3.29 17.06 -6.25
CA ASP A 100 -3.93 17.72 -7.42
C ASP A 100 -4.02 16.83 -8.68
N ASN A 101 -3.15 15.83 -8.79
CA ASN A 101 -3.08 14.94 -9.95
C ASN A 101 -3.81 13.59 -9.75
N ASN A 102 -4.46 13.36 -8.61
CA ASN A 102 -5.15 12.10 -8.28
C ASN A 102 -4.29 10.84 -8.53
N VAL A 103 -2.99 10.91 -8.26
CA VAL A 103 -2.07 9.80 -8.52
C VAL A 103 -1.96 8.92 -7.28
N SER A 104 -2.32 7.65 -7.43
CA SER A 104 -2.01 6.63 -6.43
C SER A 104 -0.60 6.09 -6.66
N THR A 105 0.27 6.26 -5.67
CA THR A 105 1.62 5.68 -5.71
C THR A 105 1.65 4.19 -5.33
N GLY A 106 0.53 3.69 -4.78
CA GLY A 106 0.33 2.30 -4.40
C GLY A 106 1.42 1.76 -3.46
N PHE A 107 1.82 0.51 -3.72
CA PHE A 107 2.77 -0.24 -2.90
C PHE A 107 4.15 0.42 -2.81
N LEU A 108 4.65 1.02 -3.91
CA LEU A 108 5.97 1.66 -3.94
C LEU A 108 6.04 2.89 -3.03
N GLY A 109 5.02 3.74 -3.10
CA GLY A 109 4.93 4.90 -2.20
C GLY A 109 4.80 4.49 -0.74
N ALA A 110 4.01 3.45 -0.46
CA ALA A 110 3.86 2.92 0.90
C ALA A 110 5.17 2.35 1.48
N MET A 111 6.00 1.67 0.67
CA MET A 111 7.31 1.19 1.10
C MET A 111 8.25 2.34 1.50
N ILE A 112 8.38 3.35 0.62
CA ILE A 112 9.29 4.48 0.83
C ILE A 112 8.81 5.31 2.03
N MET A 113 7.50 5.58 2.09
CA MET A 113 6.91 6.34 3.19
C MET A 113 6.96 5.59 4.52
N GLY A 114 6.79 4.26 4.53
CA GLY A 114 6.93 3.46 5.74
C GLY A 114 8.31 3.61 6.39
N ILE A 115 9.36 3.65 5.57
CA ILE A 115 10.73 3.93 6.05
C ILE A 115 10.83 5.37 6.58
N LEU A 116 10.34 6.34 5.80
CA LEU A 116 10.41 7.76 6.16
C LEU A 116 9.71 8.03 7.50
N VAL A 117 8.51 7.51 7.69
CA VAL A 117 7.75 7.59 8.95
C VAL A 117 8.53 6.94 10.10
N GLY A 118 9.15 5.77 9.86
CA GLY A 118 9.98 5.10 10.85
C GLY A 118 11.14 5.98 11.34
N TYR A 119 11.86 6.64 10.43
CA TYR A 119 12.95 7.54 10.80
C TYR A 119 12.46 8.83 11.46
N VAL A 120 11.37 9.44 10.99
CA VAL A 120 10.77 10.64 11.59
C VAL A 120 10.31 10.33 13.02
N CYS A 121 9.64 9.20 13.25
CA CYS A 121 9.26 8.77 14.59
C CYS A 121 10.48 8.56 15.49
N LYS A 122 11.55 7.94 14.98
CA LYS A 122 12.80 7.74 15.72
C LYS A 122 13.48 9.08 16.07
N TRP A 123 13.41 10.06 15.17
CA TRP A 123 13.92 11.40 15.41
C TRP A 123 13.13 12.13 16.49
N ILE A 124 11.80 12.13 16.44
CA ILE A 124 10.95 12.76 17.46
C ILE A 124 11.20 12.12 18.83
N LYS A 125 11.35 10.79 18.90
CA LYS A 125 11.71 10.08 20.14
C LYS A 125 13.02 10.51 20.78
N SER A 126 13.95 11.07 20.01
CA SER A 126 15.27 11.48 20.53
C SER A 126 15.22 12.80 21.32
N TRP A 127 14.09 13.52 21.32
CA TRP A 127 13.95 14.78 22.02
C TRP A 127 13.98 14.59 23.54
N LYS A 128 14.82 15.38 24.22
CA LYS A 128 14.93 15.39 25.68
C LYS A 128 13.74 16.14 26.28
N VAL A 129 12.71 15.43 26.69
CA VAL A 129 11.53 15.99 27.37
C VAL A 129 11.53 15.70 28.88
N GLY A 130 10.88 16.56 29.65
CA GLY A 130 10.72 16.40 31.10
C GLY A 130 9.94 15.12 31.49
N PRO A 131 10.08 14.62 32.73
CA PRO A 131 9.53 13.34 33.17
C PRO A 131 8.00 13.22 32.98
N THR A 132 7.26 14.31 33.17
CA THR A 132 5.80 14.36 32.96
C THR A 132 5.40 14.12 31.50
N ILE A 133 6.20 14.61 30.54
CA ILE A 133 5.89 14.55 29.10
C ILE A 133 6.30 13.18 28.51
N LYS A 134 7.26 12.46 29.11
CA LYS A 134 7.72 11.17 28.59
C LYS A 134 6.62 10.11 28.47
N SER A 135 5.62 10.13 29.36
CA SER A 135 4.53 9.16 29.34
C SER A 135 3.50 9.43 28.22
N ILE A 136 3.17 10.69 27.97
CA ILE A 136 2.20 11.09 26.94
C ILE A 136 2.80 11.08 25.53
N MET A 137 4.13 11.16 25.43
CA MET A 137 4.83 11.33 24.16
C MET A 137 4.61 10.19 23.14
N PRO A 138 4.70 8.89 23.49
CA PRO A 138 4.45 7.80 22.55
C PRO A 138 2.99 7.63 22.14
N VAL A 139 2.06 8.04 23.01
CA VAL A 139 0.63 7.84 22.78
C VAL A 139 0.05 8.96 21.92
N LEU A 140 0.50 10.20 22.12
CA LEU A 140 -0.13 11.38 21.51
C LEU A 140 0.85 12.18 20.65
N ILE A 141 1.98 12.61 21.23
CA ILE A 141 2.86 13.59 20.58
C ILE A 141 3.54 13.02 19.34
N ILE A 142 4.17 11.84 19.47
CA ILE A 142 4.86 11.19 18.36
C ILE A 142 3.91 10.86 17.21
N PRO A 143 2.78 10.16 17.41
CA PRO A 143 1.91 9.80 16.29
C PRO A 143 1.31 11.03 15.60
N ILE A 144 0.94 12.09 16.33
CA ILE A 144 0.37 13.31 15.72
C ILE A 144 1.42 14.07 14.90
N ILE A 145 2.59 14.36 15.49
CA ILE A 145 3.62 15.15 14.82
C ILE A 145 4.20 14.37 13.62
N SER A 146 4.46 13.08 13.79
CA SER A 146 4.97 12.26 12.68
C SER A 146 3.98 12.13 11.54
N ALA A 147 2.69 11.92 11.83
CA ALA A 147 1.65 11.87 10.80
C ALA A 147 1.56 13.21 10.07
N LEU A 148 1.55 14.34 10.78
CA LEU A 148 1.45 15.66 10.18
C LEU A 148 2.64 15.95 9.24
N ILE A 149 3.87 15.77 9.74
CA ILE A 149 5.08 16.05 8.95
C ILE A 149 5.14 15.15 7.72
N CYS A 150 4.92 13.84 7.91
CA CYS A 150 5.10 12.88 6.83
C CYS A 150 3.95 12.94 5.81
N ALA A 151 2.71 13.22 6.23
CA ALA A 151 1.58 13.36 5.32
C ALA A 151 1.72 14.63 4.47
N LEU A 152 2.11 15.76 5.05
CA LEU A 152 2.40 16.99 4.30
C LEU A 152 3.59 16.78 3.36
N ALA A 153 4.68 16.18 3.83
CA ALA A 153 5.82 15.87 2.97
C ALA A 153 5.44 14.95 1.80
N TYR A 154 4.56 13.98 2.04
CA TYR A 154 4.05 13.11 0.99
C TYR A 154 3.27 13.89 -0.08
N LEU A 155 2.24 14.63 0.34
CA LEU A 155 1.32 15.32 -0.56
C LEU A 155 2.02 16.41 -1.40
N TYR A 156 2.91 17.19 -0.80
CA TYR A 156 3.53 18.33 -1.50
C TYR A 156 4.79 17.97 -2.28
N ILE A 157 5.59 17.00 -1.82
CA ILE A 157 6.93 16.76 -2.39
C ILE A 157 7.01 15.40 -3.09
N LEU A 158 6.43 14.35 -2.53
CA LEU A 158 6.72 12.97 -2.96
C LEU A 158 5.69 12.40 -3.94
N VAL A 159 4.42 12.80 -3.90
CA VAL A 159 3.36 12.27 -4.78
C VAL A 159 3.73 12.42 -6.26
N GLY A 160 4.21 13.60 -6.67
CA GLY A 160 4.59 13.89 -8.05
C GLY A 160 5.68 12.95 -8.60
N PRO A 161 6.91 12.93 -8.02
CA PRO A 161 8.01 12.11 -8.54
C PRO A 161 7.73 10.60 -8.42
N LEU A 162 7.08 10.16 -7.34
CA LEU A 162 6.71 8.74 -7.18
C LEU A 162 5.64 8.33 -8.19
N GLY A 163 4.67 9.20 -8.46
CA GLY A 163 3.65 9.00 -9.48
C GLY A 163 4.25 8.89 -10.89
N ALA A 164 5.20 9.77 -11.23
CA ALA A 164 5.90 9.72 -12.51
C ALA A 164 6.70 8.42 -12.68
N LEU A 165 7.38 7.97 -11.62
CA LEU A 165 8.11 6.70 -11.62
C LEU A 165 7.16 5.51 -11.82
N MET A 166 6.03 5.49 -11.10
CA MET A 166 5.02 4.44 -11.26
C MET A 166 4.48 4.42 -12.69
N LYS A 167 4.16 5.59 -13.26
CA LYS A 167 3.70 5.70 -14.65
C LYS A 167 4.73 5.18 -15.64
N ALA A 168 6.01 5.57 -15.48
CA ALA A 168 7.10 5.10 -16.34
C ALA A 168 7.28 3.58 -16.28
N LEU A 169 7.19 2.98 -15.08
CA LEU A 169 7.25 1.53 -14.90
C LEU A 169 6.06 0.83 -15.57
N THR A 170 4.85 1.38 -15.43
CA THR A 170 3.65 0.84 -16.09
C THR A 170 3.76 0.95 -17.61
N GLU A 171 4.20 2.09 -18.15
CA GLU A 171 4.41 2.29 -19.58
C GLU A 171 5.46 1.32 -20.14
N MET A 172 6.58 1.12 -19.42
CA MET A 172 7.60 0.15 -19.79
C MET A 172 7.02 -1.27 -19.87
N LEU A 173 6.25 -1.67 -18.85
CA LEU A 173 5.65 -3.00 -18.79
C LEU A 173 4.56 -3.18 -19.85
N SER A 174 3.74 -2.17 -20.10
CA SER A 174 2.75 -2.17 -21.18
C SER A 174 3.40 -2.28 -22.56
N GLY A 175 4.56 -1.64 -22.76
CA GLY A 175 5.36 -1.79 -23.98
C GLY A 175 5.86 -3.23 -24.17
N MET A 176 6.26 -3.92 -23.09
CA MET A 176 6.66 -5.33 -23.13
C MET A 176 5.48 -6.28 -23.39
N GLN A 177 4.32 -6.02 -22.79
CA GLN A 177 3.09 -6.81 -23.03
C GLN A 177 2.55 -6.61 -24.45
N GLY A 178 2.65 -5.41 -25.01
CA GLY A 178 2.26 -5.11 -26.39
C GLY A 178 3.05 -5.89 -27.44
N GLY A 179 4.29 -6.29 -27.13
CA GLY A 179 5.12 -7.14 -27.99
C GLY A 179 4.67 -8.61 -28.06
N GLN A 180 3.79 -9.06 -27.15
CA GLN A 180 3.27 -10.44 -27.11
C GLN A 180 1.95 -10.63 -27.86
N ARG A 181 1.27 -9.55 -28.29
CA ARG A 181 0.14 -9.64 -29.24
C ARG A 181 0.68 -9.93 -30.63
N ASN A 182 1.07 -11.18 -30.89
CA ASN A 182 1.33 -11.64 -32.25
C ASN A 182 -0.01 -11.67 -33.01
N PRO A 183 -0.22 -10.85 -34.07
CA PRO A 183 -1.46 -10.84 -34.85
C PRO A 183 -1.71 -12.16 -35.62
N ALA A 184 -0.81 -13.14 -35.53
CA ALA A 184 -1.00 -14.49 -36.08
C ALA A 184 -2.00 -15.36 -35.31
N TRP A 185 -2.30 -15.06 -34.04
CA TRP A 185 -3.31 -15.78 -33.23
C TRP A 185 -4.59 -14.94 -33.05
N ASN A 186 -5.02 -14.26 -34.12
CA ASN A 186 -6.35 -13.65 -34.16
C ASN A 186 -7.38 -14.77 -34.42
N CYS A 187 -8.13 -15.19 -33.40
CA CYS A 187 -9.20 -16.20 -33.53
C CYS A 187 -10.27 -15.81 -34.58
N ASN A 188 -10.37 -14.53 -34.97
CA ASN A 188 -11.29 -14.06 -36.01
C ASN A 188 -10.73 -14.21 -37.44
N ARG A 189 -9.72 -15.06 -37.66
CA ARG A 189 -9.19 -15.34 -39.01
C ARG A 189 -9.42 -16.78 -39.46
N ILE A 190 -9.99 -17.61 -38.58
CA ILE A 190 -10.25 -19.03 -38.85
C ILE A 190 -11.69 -19.25 -39.37
N ASP A 191 -12.62 -18.31 -39.15
CA ASP A 191 -13.99 -18.40 -39.71
C ASP A 191 -14.10 -17.86 -41.16
N ASP A 192 -13.15 -17.06 -41.63
CA ASP A 192 -13.11 -16.54 -43.01
C ASP A 192 -12.66 -17.56 -44.06
N SER A 193 -12.39 -18.83 -43.69
CA SER A 193 -11.79 -19.83 -44.59
C SER A 193 -12.50 -21.19 -44.67
N ILE A 194 -13.77 -21.27 -44.26
CA ILE A 194 -14.66 -22.41 -44.54
C ILE A 194 -16.00 -21.94 -45.09
#